data_AF-B0G1U2-F1
#
_entry.id   AF-B0G1U2-F1
#
_cell.length_a   1.000
_cell.length_b   1.000
_cell.length_c   1.000
_cell.angle_alpha   90.00
_cell.angle_beta   90.00
_cell.angle_gamma   90.00
#
_symmetry.space_group_name_H-M   'P 1'
#
loop_
_entity.id
_entity.type
_entity.pdbx_description
1 polymer ?
#
loop_
_entity_poly.entity_id
_entity_poly.type
_entity_poly.pdbx_seq_one_letter_code
_entity_poly.pdbx_strand_id
1 'polypeptide(L)'
;MSIVKKMIDKMGGTISVTSEVGKGSAFVVELPFEMGAAPEKSKKEEADKENSIYGLNLMLVEDNELNAEVAEILLEDEGAIITMVNDGQQAVELFNNNPVGTFDAILMDIMMPVMDGLTATKAIRALNRPDAGIIPIIAMTANAFAEDV
;
A
#
# COMPACT_ATOMS: atom_id res chain seq x y z
N MET A 1 -40.33 -13.77 9.08
CA MET A 1 -40.17 -12.33 9.43
C MET A 1 -39.64 -12.07 10.86
N SER A 2 -39.57 -13.05 11.75
CA SER A 2 -39.16 -12.82 13.16
C SER A 2 -37.68 -12.44 13.35
N ILE A 3 -36.76 -12.94 12.51
CA ILE A 3 -35.33 -12.62 12.59
C ILE A 3 -35.06 -11.19 12.10
N VAL A 4 -35.52 -10.87 10.89
CA VAL A 4 -35.35 -9.56 10.24
C VAL A 4 -35.95 -8.43 11.09
N LYS A 5 -37.17 -8.63 11.62
CA LYS A 5 -37.82 -7.65 12.49
C LYS A 5 -36.98 -7.37 13.75
N LYS A 6 -36.48 -8.41 14.43
CA LYS A 6 -35.62 -8.24 15.62
C LYS A 6 -34.34 -7.47 15.32
N MET A 7 -33.78 -7.64 14.13
CA MET A 7 -32.55 -6.94 13.72
C MET A 7 -32.84 -5.46 13.45
N ILE A 8 -33.93 -5.16 12.76
CA ILE A 8 -34.36 -3.78 12.47
C ILE A 8 -34.78 -3.05 13.76
N ASP A 9 -35.51 -3.71 14.66
CA ASP A 9 -35.87 -3.17 15.97
C ASP A 9 -34.61 -2.82 16.79
N LYS A 10 -33.57 -3.68 16.74
CA LYS A 10 -32.26 -3.41 17.39
C LYS A 10 -31.51 -2.22 16.78
N MET A 11 -31.71 -1.96 15.48
CA MET A 11 -31.15 -0.81 14.79
C MET A 11 -32.01 0.46 14.95
N GLY A 12 -33.09 0.41 15.75
CA GLY A 12 -34.01 1.53 15.94
C GLY A 12 -34.87 1.86 14.70
N GLY A 13 -34.91 0.97 13.71
CA GLY A 13 -35.67 1.15 12.48
C GLY A 13 -37.06 0.54 12.50
N THR A 14 -37.73 0.58 11.35
CA THR A 14 -39.03 -0.05 11.13
C THR A 14 -39.07 -0.85 9.83
N ILE A 15 -40.01 -1.79 9.73
CA ILE A 15 -40.26 -2.58 8.51
C ILE A 15 -41.76 -2.67 8.22
N SER A 16 -42.14 -2.46 6.96
CA SER A 16 -43.52 -2.60 6.47
C SER A 16 -43.58 -3.52 5.24
N VAL A 17 -44.75 -4.13 5.02
CA VAL A 17 -44.97 -5.08 3.92
C VAL A 17 -46.31 -4.81 3.25
N THR A 18 -46.31 -4.75 1.92
CA THR A 18 -47.51 -4.71 1.10
C THR A 18 -47.51 -5.89 0.14
N SER A 19 -48.56 -6.71 0.14
CA SER A 19 -48.64 -7.93 -0.67
C SER A 19 -50.04 -8.10 -1.26
N GLU A 20 -50.09 -8.50 -2.53
CA GLU A 20 -51.34 -8.86 -3.22
C GLU A 20 -51.13 -10.16 -4.01
N VAL A 21 -52.07 -11.10 -3.85
CA VAL A 21 -52.01 -12.42 -4.49
C VAL A 21 -51.96 -12.26 -6.00
N GLY A 22 -50.95 -12.86 -6.63
CA GLY A 22 -50.72 -12.75 -8.08
C GLY A 22 -50.00 -11.47 -8.54
N LYS A 23 -49.73 -10.50 -7.65
CA LYS A 23 -48.93 -9.29 -7.95
C LYS A 23 -47.60 -9.21 -7.20
N GLY A 24 -47.39 -10.07 -6.21
CA GLY A 24 -46.14 -10.16 -5.46
C GLY A 24 -46.18 -9.44 -4.11
N SER A 25 -45.01 -9.24 -3.50
CA SER A 25 -44.86 -8.59 -2.20
C SER A 25 -43.73 -7.57 -2.23
N ALA A 26 -43.93 -6.41 -1.61
CA ALA A 26 -42.90 -5.39 -1.39
C ALA A 26 -42.64 -5.23 0.11
N PHE A 27 -41.36 -5.16 0.47
CA PHE A 27 -40.88 -4.99 1.83
C PHE A 27 -40.10 -3.68 1.90
N VAL A 28 -40.46 -2.79 2.82
CA VAL A 28 -39.81 -1.49 2.99
C VAL A 28 -39.19 -1.44 4.38
N VAL A 29 -37.90 -1.10 4.45
CA VAL A 29 -37.14 -0.96 5.70
C VAL A 29 -36.68 0.48 5.84
N GLU A 30 -36.96 1.08 6.99
CA GLU A 30 -36.54 2.43 7.35
C GLU A 30 -35.58 2.35 8.54
N LEU A 31 -34.40 2.96 8.43
CA LEU A 31 -33.37 2.95 9.46
C LEU A 31 -32.97 4.40 9.79
N PRO A 32 -32.95 4.81 11.08
CA PRO A 32 -32.44 6.11 11.46
C PRO A 32 -30.91 6.11 11.40
N PHE A 33 -30.35 7.01 10.59
CA PHE A 33 -28.93 7.31 10.59
C PHE A 33 -28.77 8.80 10.87
N GLU A 34 -27.83 9.13 11.76
CA GLU A 34 -27.34 10.49 11.83
C GLU A 34 -26.54 10.76 10.55
N MET A 35 -26.80 11.90 9.90
CA MET A 35 -25.90 12.35 8.84
C MET A 35 -24.56 12.63 9.52
N GLY A 36 -23.56 11.80 9.23
CA GLY A 36 -22.18 12.13 9.55
C GLY A 36 -21.88 13.51 8.99
N ALA A 37 -21.09 14.30 9.71
CA ALA A 37 -20.53 15.51 9.14
C ALA A 37 -19.95 15.15 7.76
N ALA A 38 -20.22 15.98 6.74
CA ALA A 38 -19.48 15.90 5.48
C ALA A 38 -18.01 15.70 5.85
N PRO A 39 -17.29 14.72 5.26
CA PRO A 39 -15.99 14.31 5.78
C PRO A 39 -15.18 15.57 6.01
N GLU A 40 -15.02 15.94 7.29
CA GLU A 40 -14.05 16.95 7.64
C GLU A 40 -12.79 16.35 7.08
N LYS A 41 -12.17 17.02 6.10
CA LYS A 41 -10.82 16.69 5.62
C LYS A 41 -10.05 16.37 6.89
N SER A 42 -9.82 15.08 7.10
CA SER A 42 -9.48 14.63 8.43
C SER A 42 -8.21 15.35 8.81
N LYS A 43 -8.04 15.77 10.06
CA LYS A 43 -6.81 16.42 10.54
C LYS A 43 -5.52 15.61 10.27
N LYS A 44 -5.62 14.39 9.70
CA LYS A 44 -4.53 13.69 9.04
C LYS A 44 -3.90 14.49 7.89
N GLU A 45 -4.67 15.22 7.07
CA GLU A 45 -4.14 15.95 5.91
C GLU A 45 -3.11 17.06 6.25
N GLU A 46 -3.09 17.58 7.48
CA GLU A 46 -2.10 18.57 7.92
C GLU A 46 -0.88 17.95 8.62
N ALA A 47 -1.02 16.76 9.22
CA ALA A 47 0.08 15.98 9.80
C ALA A 47 0.83 15.15 8.75
N ASP A 48 0.17 14.78 7.65
CA ASP A 48 0.72 13.94 6.58
C ASP A 48 1.66 14.69 5.63
N LYS A 49 1.70 16.04 5.67
CA LYS A 49 2.63 16.80 4.81
C LYS A 49 4.09 16.66 5.22
N GLU A 50 4.39 16.37 6.49
CA GLU A 50 5.78 16.19 6.95
C GLU A 50 6.33 14.77 6.68
N ASN A 51 5.47 13.77 6.45
CA ASN A 51 5.85 12.37 6.23
C ASN A 51 5.25 11.80 4.92
N SER A 52 5.10 12.62 3.88
CA SER A 52 4.57 12.18 2.59
C SER A 52 5.67 11.66 1.68
N ILE A 53 5.37 10.61 0.91
CA ILE A 53 6.21 10.09 -0.18
C ILE A 53 5.82 10.67 -1.55
N TYR A 54 4.88 11.62 -1.58
CA TYR A 54 4.37 12.21 -2.80
C TYR A 54 5.49 12.88 -3.62
N GLY A 55 5.65 12.43 -4.87
CA GLY A 55 6.66 12.92 -5.81
C GLY A 55 8.06 12.38 -5.61
N LEU A 56 8.29 11.49 -4.62
CA LEU A 56 9.58 10.82 -4.46
C LEU A 56 9.78 9.77 -5.55
N ASN A 57 11.00 9.68 -6.08
CA ASN A 57 11.40 8.64 -7.03
C ASN A 57 11.99 7.47 -6.26
N LEU A 58 11.28 6.35 -6.21
CA LEU A 58 11.70 5.16 -5.47
C LEU A 58 12.09 4.04 -6.44
N MET A 59 13.19 3.36 -6.12
CA MET A 59 13.52 2.09 -6.78
C MET A 59 12.96 0.94 -5.95
N LEU A 60 12.13 0.10 -6.56
CA LEU A 60 11.59 -1.11 -5.96
C LEU A 60 12.33 -2.33 -6.52
N VAL A 61 12.95 -3.12 -5.65
CA VAL A 61 13.71 -4.32 -6.01
C VAL A 61 13.05 -5.53 -5.36
N GLU A 62 12.36 -6.33 -6.17
CA GLU A 62 11.54 -7.48 -5.73
C GLU A 62 11.46 -8.51 -6.87
N ASP A 63 11.76 -9.78 -6.59
CA ASP A 63 11.82 -10.82 -7.63
C ASP A 63 10.46 -11.50 -7.88
N ASN A 64 9.52 -11.37 -6.95
CA ASN A 64 8.16 -11.87 -7.12
C ASN A 64 7.26 -10.82 -7.77
N GLU A 65 6.86 -11.08 -9.01
CA GLU A 65 6.01 -10.16 -9.80
C GLU A 65 4.74 -9.71 -9.07
N LEU A 66 4.09 -10.60 -8.31
CA LEU A 66 2.87 -10.26 -7.57
C LEU A 66 3.18 -9.31 -6.40
N ASN A 67 4.26 -9.55 -5.68
CA ASN A 67 4.68 -8.68 -4.58
C ASN A 67 5.05 -7.29 -5.12
N ALA A 68 5.79 -7.26 -6.24
CA ALA A 68 6.19 -6.04 -6.90
C ALA A 68 4.98 -5.20 -7.35
N GLU A 69 4.00 -5.84 -8.01
CA GLU A 69 2.76 -5.18 -8.46
C GLU A 69 1.95 -4.63 -7.28
N VAL A 70 1.79 -5.40 -6.19
CA VAL A 70 1.08 -4.94 -5.00
C VAL A 70 1.80 -3.75 -4.35
N ALA A 71 3.12 -3.81 -4.22
CA ALA A 71 3.90 -2.74 -3.63
C ALA A 71 3.89 -1.47 -4.50
N GLU A 72 4.00 -1.62 -5.83
CA GLU A 72 3.90 -0.51 -6.78
C GLU A 72 2.55 0.22 -6.63
N ILE A 73 1.42 -0.50 -6.69
CA ILE A 73 0.09 0.10 -6.55
C ILE A 73 -0.03 0.88 -5.23
N LEU A 74 0.41 0.29 -4.11
CA LEU A 74 0.32 0.93 -2.79
C LEU A 74 1.16 2.21 -2.70
N LEU A 75 2.34 2.24 -3.33
CA LEU A 75 3.24 3.39 -3.27
C LEU A 75 2.83 4.49 -4.27
N GLU A 76 2.35 4.09 -5.46
CA GLU A 76 1.82 5.02 -6.46
C GLU A 76 0.51 5.68 -6.01
N ASP A 77 -0.36 4.96 -5.28
CA ASP A 77 -1.59 5.53 -4.68
C ASP A 77 -1.26 6.64 -3.66
N GLU A 78 -0.10 6.56 -2.99
CA GLU A 78 0.44 7.59 -2.10
C GLU A 78 1.26 8.67 -2.86
N GLY A 79 1.37 8.54 -4.18
CA GLY A 79 1.94 9.53 -5.11
C GLY A 79 3.45 9.43 -5.33
N ALA A 80 4.10 8.33 -4.93
CA ALA A 80 5.48 8.07 -5.31
C ALA A 80 5.59 7.69 -6.79
N ILE A 81 6.78 7.87 -7.37
CA ILE A 81 7.13 7.48 -8.73
C ILE A 81 8.02 6.24 -8.61
N ILE A 82 7.55 5.09 -9.10
CA ILE A 82 8.22 3.81 -8.90
C ILE A 82 9.00 3.40 -10.14
N THR A 83 10.22 2.90 -9.94
CA THR A 83 10.97 2.15 -10.95
C THR A 83 11.28 0.76 -10.42
N MET A 84 10.75 -0.26 -11.07
CA MET A 84 10.90 -1.66 -10.66
C MET A 84 12.08 -2.36 -11.33
N VAL A 85 12.75 -3.23 -10.58
CA VAL A 85 13.76 -4.18 -11.03
C VAL A 85 13.62 -5.51 -10.27
N ASN A 86 14.01 -6.62 -10.88
CA ASN A 86 13.65 -7.95 -10.38
C ASN A 86 14.75 -8.66 -9.60
N ASP A 87 15.94 -8.07 -9.48
CA ASP A 87 17.04 -8.64 -8.71
C ASP A 87 18.08 -7.56 -8.33
N GLY A 88 18.98 -7.93 -7.43
CA GLY A 88 20.01 -7.03 -6.92
C GLY A 88 21.05 -6.58 -7.96
N GLN A 89 21.31 -7.37 -9.00
CA GLN A 89 22.26 -7.02 -10.06
C GLN A 89 21.68 -5.90 -10.92
N GLN A 90 20.41 -6.03 -11.31
CA GLN A 90 19.68 -4.98 -12.03
C GLN A 90 19.59 -3.68 -11.20
N ALA A 91 19.36 -3.78 -9.89
CA ALA A 91 19.36 -2.62 -9.00
C ALA A 91 20.70 -1.87 -8.99
N VAL A 92 21.82 -2.60 -8.88
CA VAL A 92 23.17 -2.03 -8.90
C VAL A 92 23.46 -1.35 -10.24
N GLU A 93 23.13 -2.02 -11.35
CA GLU A 93 23.31 -1.48 -12.69
C GLU A 93 22.48 -0.22 -12.92
N LEU A 94 21.19 -0.26 -12.57
CA LEU A 94 20.28 0.85 -12.72
C LEU A 94 20.72 2.05 -11.89
N PHE A 95 21.11 1.85 -10.63
CA PHE A 95 21.62 2.90 -9.77
C PHE A 95 22.92 3.51 -10.31
N ASN A 96 23.84 2.69 -10.81
CA ASN A 96 25.11 3.17 -11.35
C ASN A 96 24.96 3.92 -12.68
N ASN A 97 24.04 3.49 -13.54
CA ASN A 97 23.85 4.04 -14.88
C ASN A 97 22.98 5.32 -14.90
N ASN A 98 22.29 5.63 -13.81
CA ASN A 98 21.51 6.86 -13.70
C ASN A 98 22.29 8.01 -13.05
N PRO A 99 21.96 9.28 -13.35
CA PRO A 99 22.55 10.44 -12.69
C PRO A 99 22.45 10.38 -11.16
N VAL A 100 23.33 11.12 -10.49
CA VAL A 100 23.28 11.27 -9.03
C VAL A 100 21.98 11.94 -8.62
N GLY A 101 21.31 11.37 -7.61
CA GLY A 101 20.04 11.91 -7.10
C GLY A 101 18.81 11.56 -7.96
N THR A 102 18.90 10.57 -8.86
CA THR A 102 17.73 10.05 -9.58
C THR A 102 16.73 9.37 -8.64
N PHE A 103 17.21 8.71 -7.59
CA PHE A 103 16.37 7.99 -6.63
C PHE A 103 16.50 8.60 -5.24
N ASP A 104 15.36 8.77 -4.57
CA ASP A 104 15.27 9.29 -3.21
C ASP A 104 15.44 8.18 -2.16
N ALA A 105 15.02 6.95 -2.49
CA ALA A 105 15.27 5.76 -1.69
C ALA A 105 15.17 4.48 -2.53
N ILE A 106 15.66 3.37 -1.97
CA ILE A 106 15.57 2.03 -2.55
C ILE A 106 14.84 1.11 -1.55
N LEU A 107 13.78 0.47 -2.00
CA LEU A 107 13.11 -0.64 -1.32
C LEU A 107 13.71 -1.93 -1.87
N MET A 108 14.38 -2.70 -1.01
CA MET A 108 15.23 -3.82 -1.43
C MET A 108 14.80 -5.09 -0.72
N ASP A 109 14.23 -6.06 -1.44
CA ASP A 109 14.06 -7.40 -0.89
C ASP A 109 15.42 -8.01 -0.54
N ILE A 110 15.48 -8.70 0.59
CA ILE A 110 16.69 -9.39 1.04
C ILE A 110 16.94 -10.64 0.18
N MET A 111 15.90 -11.40 -0.19
CA MET A 111 16.07 -12.73 -0.78
C MET A 111 15.62 -12.78 -2.24
N MET A 112 16.58 -12.61 -3.15
CA MET A 112 16.34 -12.64 -4.60
C MET A 112 17.32 -13.59 -5.31
N PRO A 113 16.98 -14.10 -6.51
CA PRO A 113 17.91 -14.81 -7.38
C PRO A 113 19.02 -13.87 -7.90
N VAL A 114 20.06 -14.46 -8.48
CA VAL A 114 21.22 -13.77 -9.10
C VAL A 114 22.09 -12.99 -8.11
N MET A 115 21.53 -11.99 -7.42
CA MET A 115 22.18 -11.20 -6.39
C MET A 115 21.16 -10.84 -5.30
N ASP A 116 21.44 -11.27 -4.06
CA ASP A 116 20.62 -10.95 -2.90
C ASP A 116 20.72 -9.47 -2.49
N GLY A 117 19.73 -8.99 -1.73
CA GLY A 117 19.63 -7.59 -1.34
C GLY A 117 20.78 -7.08 -0.48
N LEU A 118 21.40 -7.95 0.33
CA LEU A 118 22.55 -7.56 1.16
C LEU A 118 23.81 -7.40 0.30
N THR A 119 24.03 -8.30 -0.65
CA THR A 119 25.12 -8.22 -1.62
C THR A 119 24.94 -7.01 -2.53
N ALA A 120 23.72 -6.75 -3.03
CA ALA A 120 23.38 -5.56 -3.82
C ALA A 120 23.63 -4.26 -3.03
N THR A 121 23.19 -4.22 -1.77
CA THR A 121 23.43 -3.08 -0.87
C THR A 121 24.93 -2.82 -0.71
N LYS A 122 25.75 -3.86 -0.47
CA LYS A 122 27.21 -3.70 -0.38
C LYS A 122 27.81 -3.19 -1.69
N ALA A 123 27.35 -3.71 -2.83
CA ALA A 123 27.81 -3.27 -4.14
C ALA A 123 27.48 -1.80 -4.40
N ILE A 124 26.23 -1.37 -4.12
CA ILE A 124 25.81 0.04 -4.20
C ILE A 124 26.71 0.91 -3.31
N ARG A 125 26.92 0.52 -2.05
CA ARG A 125 27.76 1.27 -1.09
C ARG A 125 29.23 1.34 -1.50
N ALA A 126 29.72 0.42 -2.32
CA ALA A 126 31.09 0.40 -2.82
C ALA A 126 31.30 1.25 -4.09
N LEU A 127 30.23 1.76 -4.71
CA LEU A 127 30.33 2.62 -5.89
C LEU A 127 31.01 3.95 -5.53
N ASN A 128 31.87 4.44 -6.43
CA ASN A 128 32.51 5.75 -6.28
C ASN A 128 31.55 6.88 -6.69
N ARG A 129 30.46 7.03 -5.93
CA ARG A 129 29.42 8.05 -6.14
C ARG A 129 29.06 8.73 -4.82
N PRO A 130 28.71 10.02 -4.83
CA PRO A 130 28.40 10.77 -3.61
C PRO A 130 27.07 10.33 -2.95
N ASP A 131 26.09 9.89 -3.73
CA ASP A 131 24.79 9.41 -3.24
C ASP A 131 24.84 7.96 -2.71
N ALA A 132 25.79 7.17 -3.21
CA ALA A 132 25.94 5.76 -2.82
C ALA A 132 26.08 5.55 -1.31
N GLY A 133 26.73 6.46 -0.58
CA GLY A 133 26.92 6.35 0.87
C GLY A 133 25.76 6.84 1.73
N ILE A 134 24.82 7.60 1.14
CA ILE A 134 23.77 8.31 1.89
C ILE A 134 22.35 7.91 1.51
N ILE A 135 22.14 7.35 0.31
CA ILE A 135 20.80 6.95 -0.14
C ILE A 135 20.20 5.92 0.82
N PRO A 136 18.98 6.16 1.37
CA PRO A 136 18.28 5.18 2.18
C PRO A 136 18.04 3.90 1.38
N ILE A 137 18.45 2.76 1.94
CA ILE A 137 18.11 1.44 1.43
C ILE A 137 17.33 0.74 2.53
N ILE A 138 16.04 0.52 2.28
CA ILE A 138 15.11 -0.11 3.21
C ILE A 138 15.02 -1.57 2.83
N ALA A 139 15.47 -2.45 3.73
CA ALA A 139 15.34 -3.88 3.53
C ALA A 139 13.88 -4.30 3.69
N MET A 140 13.34 -5.01 2.70
CA MET A 140 12.04 -5.67 2.76
C MET A 140 12.26 -7.13 3.12
N THR A 141 11.48 -7.64 4.08
CA THR A 141 11.51 -9.05 4.46
C THR A 141 10.09 -9.56 4.57
N ALA A 142 9.85 -10.77 4.07
CA ALA A 142 8.59 -11.48 4.29
C ALA A 142 8.55 -12.17 5.67
N ASN A 143 9.61 -12.04 6.47
CA ASN A 143 9.76 -12.72 7.74
C ASN A 143 9.32 -11.83 8.92
N ALA A 144 8.01 -11.62 9.02
CA ALA A 144 7.40 -10.74 10.03
C ALA A 144 7.24 -11.38 11.43
N PHE A 145 7.54 -12.67 11.58
CA PHE A 145 7.39 -13.39 12.85
C PHE A 145 8.73 -13.54 13.58
N ALA A 146 8.73 -13.22 14.87
CA ALA A 146 9.90 -13.29 15.75
C ALA A 146 10.45 -14.72 15.98
N GLU A 147 9.80 -15.74 15.42
CA GLU A 147 10.20 -17.14 15.56
C GLU A 147 11.22 -17.59 14.49
N ASP A 148 11.46 -16.80 13.44
CA ASP A 148 12.46 -17.16 12.40
C ASP A 148 13.74 -16.27 12.42
N VAL A 149 14.13 -15.76 13.60
CA VAL A 149 15.44 -15.13 13.87
C VAL A 149 16.27 -15.98 14.83
#